data_AF-A0A1Y2V4S8-F1
#
_entry.id   AF-A0A1Y2V4S8-F1
#
_cell.length_a   1.000
_cell.length_b   1.000
_cell.length_c   1.000
_cell.angle_alpha   90.00
_cell.angle_beta   90.00
_cell.angle_gamma   90.00
#
_symmetry.space_group_name_H-M   'P 1'
#
loop_
_entity.id
_entity.type
_entity.pdbx_description
1 polymer ?
#
loop_
_entity_poly.entity_id
_entity_poly.type
_entity_poly.pdbx_seq_one_letter_code
_entity_poly.pdbx_strand_id
1 'polypeptide(L)'
;MSCFRLALKAVIESCISQGAWIWVSAFRKGNVEARLEDFKLFEEASTGLWGSLVLIWRMRGKHLACVGAAIVILAQGFETFSSEMVGVDNEPTPFVNKSSANTFYAPPPPRAETWHNVIPRGADVSLGLSTKAAIYDGIISSTMSTIPVHCSKANCVWPPFPTLGVCGSCTESVFRTFCGLQNRCTYTMPSGTSISKQGGAPSDFKFGVSPSKGSMNMLSSNSQAYISVFDMMSVSQTSSGTQVQAHECALWFCLQSFNVTVINGIMDSTSVATWSKAELSSEINARFNEFTFVDIPPDLYAKNQTRYIIPEDSIRALMSFMDSLMVGNASSTAGIISYSSDWVEAIHNATTNLDDWIARLALSMTNDIRQSGGQDTNIMFEYSGIAYIMAPHVRVN
;
A
#
# COMPACT_ATOMS: atom_id res chain seq x y z
N MET A 1 43.12 -17.84 -4.59
CA MET A 1 44.28 -17.04 -4.11
C MET A 1 45.23 -17.83 -3.19
N SER A 2 44.77 -18.86 -2.45
CA SER A 2 45.60 -19.56 -1.44
C SER A 2 46.75 -20.45 -1.96
N CYS A 3 46.65 -21.09 -3.13
CA CYS A 3 47.72 -21.97 -3.63
C CYS A 3 48.99 -21.20 -4.04
N PHE A 4 48.83 -20.04 -4.69
CA PHE A 4 49.95 -19.17 -5.06
C PHE A 4 50.69 -18.64 -3.82
N ARG A 5 49.93 -18.28 -2.77
CA ARG A 5 50.48 -17.84 -1.48
C ARG A 5 51.33 -18.92 -0.83
N LEU A 6 50.82 -20.15 -0.74
CA LEU A 6 51.55 -21.26 -0.13
C LEU A 6 52.83 -21.59 -0.90
N ALA A 7 52.76 -21.61 -2.23
CA ALA A 7 53.93 -21.84 -3.07
C ALA A 7 54.97 -20.72 -2.92
N LEU A 8 54.56 -19.45 -2.97
CA LEU A 8 55.45 -18.31 -2.82
C LEU A 8 56.09 -18.26 -1.43
N LYS A 9 55.31 -18.50 -0.37
CA LYS A 9 55.83 -18.53 1.01
C LYS A 9 56.83 -19.66 1.22
N ALA A 10 56.56 -20.85 0.70
CA ALA A 10 57.48 -21.98 0.78
C ALA A 10 58.82 -21.69 0.09
N VAL A 11 58.78 -21.05 -1.09
CA VAL A 11 60.00 -20.62 -1.79
C VAL A 11 60.77 -19.58 -0.96
N ILE A 12 60.08 -18.55 -0.47
CA ILE A 12 60.72 -17.47 0.31
C ILE A 12 61.33 -18.01 1.61
N GLU A 13 60.64 -18.92 2.30
CA GLU A 13 61.13 -19.58 3.51
C GLU A 13 62.41 -20.37 3.25
N SER A 14 62.47 -21.09 2.12
CA SER A 14 63.70 -21.78 1.69
C SER A 14 64.84 -20.79 1.38
N CYS A 15 64.56 -19.64 0.78
CA CYS A 15 65.57 -18.63 0.46
C CYS A 15 66.09 -17.91 1.72
N ILE A 16 65.23 -17.60 2.69
CA ILE A 16 65.62 -16.95 3.94
C ILE A 16 66.43 -17.92 4.82
N SER A 17 66.04 -19.20 4.88
CA SER A 17 66.80 -20.22 5.61
C SER A 17 68.20 -20.44 5.01
N GLN A 18 68.33 -20.45 3.68
CA GLN A 18 69.66 -20.45 3.03
C GLN A 18 70.45 -19.17 3.34
N GLY A 19 69.78 -18.02 3.41
CA GLY A 19 70.37 -16.75 3.83
C GLY A 19 70.99 -16.80 5.24
N ALA A 20 70.36 -17.51 6.18
CA ALA A 20 70.90 -17.71 7.53
C ALA A 20 72.22 -18.49 7.51
N TRP A 21 72.31 -19.54 6.69
CA TRP A 21 73.55 -20.33 6.55
C TRP A 21 74.68 -19.54 5.91
N ILE A 22 74.38 -18.69 4.91
CA ILE A 22 75.36 -17.81 4.28
C ILE A 22 75.92 -16.83 5.33
N TRP A 23 75.07 -16.25 6.17
CA TRP A 23 75.48 -15.37 7.27
C TRP A 23 76.42 -16.06 8.27
N VAL A 24 76.09 -17.28 8.70
CA VAL A 24 76.94 -18.08 9.59
C VAL A 24 78.25 -18.51 8.92
N SER A 25 78.24 -18.76 7.60
CA SER A 25 79.47 -19.09 6.87
C SER A 25 80.43 -17.89 6.76
N ALA A 26 79.88 -16.67 6.69
CA ALA A 26 80.67 -15.44 6.68
C ALA A 26 81.32 -15.17 8.05
N PHE A 27 80.66 -15.56 9.15
CA PHE A 27 81.27 -15.59 10.50
C PHE A 27 82.50 -16.49 10.54
N ARG A 28 82.44 -17.68 9.95
CA ARG A 28 83.56 -18.63 9.93
C ARG A 28 84.79 -18.09 9.17
N LYS A 29 84.62 -17.07 8.32
CA LYS A 29 85.69 -16.37 7.59
C LYS A 29 86.23 -15.12 8.31
N GLY A 30 85.77 -14.83 9.54
CA GLY A 30 86.30 -13.77 10.40
C GLY A 30 85.77 -12.36 10.13
N ASN A 31 84.74 -12.20 9.29
CA ASN A 31 84.29 -10.88 8.83
C ASN A 31 83.12 -10.27 9.62
N VAL A 32 82.40 -11.06 10.43
CA VAL A 32 81.18 -10.66 11.15
C VAL A 32 81.07 -11.53 12.40
N GLU A 33 80.53 -11.03 13.53
CA GLU A 33 80.11 -11.83 14.70
C GLU A 33 78.65 -12.32 14.52
N ALA A 34 78.42 -13.61 14.30
CA ALA A 34 77.08 -14.18 14.16
C ALA A 34 76.66 -14.82 15.49
N ARG A 35 75.61 -14.28 16.13
CA ARG A 35 75.07 -14.82 17.38
C ARG A 35 73.98 -15.83 17.07
N LEU A 36 73.76 -16.81 17.97
CA LEU A 36 72.68 -17.79 17.83
C LEU A 36 71.30 -17.14 17.76
N GLU A 37 71.15 -15.97 18.40
CA GLU A 37 69.97 -15.12 18.32
C GLU A 37 69.65 -14.66 16.89
N ASP A 38 70.67 -14.44 16.05
CA ASP A 38 70.46 -14.04 14.65
C ASP A 38 69.81 -15.17 13.84
N PHE A 39 70.16 -16.44 14.14
CA PHE A 39 69.56 -17.60 13.48
C PHE A 39 68.07 -17.70 13.79
N LYS A 40 67.69 -17.50 15.05
CA LYS A 40 66.28 -17.46 15.48
C LYS A 40 65.52 -16.32 14.78
N LEU A 41 66.17 -15.16 14.60
CA LEU A 41 65.57 -14.03 13.91
C LEU A 41 65.28 -14.32 12.42
N PHE A 42 66.12 -15.09 11.72
CA PHE A 42 65.86 -15.49 10.34
C PHE A 42 64.66 -16.43 10.21
N GLU A 43 64.47 -17.36 11.14
CA GLU A 43 63.32 -18.27 11.18
C GLU A 43 62.01 -17.56 11.55
N GLU A 44 62.09 -16.57 12.45
CA GLU A 44 60.94 -15.72 12.78
C GLU A 44 60.57 -14.79 11.60
N ALA A 45 61.57 -14.35 10.82
CA ALA A 45 61.36 -13.51 9.66
C ALA A 45 60.69 -14.23 8.48
N SER A 46 60.99 -15.51 8.25
CA SER A 46 60.37 -16.27 7.15
C SER A 46 58.88 -16.54 7.38
N THR A 47 58.44 -16.53 8.64
CA THR A 47 57.09 -16.93 9.02
C THR A 47 56.18 -15.75 9.37
N GLY A 48 56.75 -14.62 9.83
CA GLY A 48 56.00 -13.48 10.38
C GLY A 48 56.47 -12.09 9.93
N LEU A 49 55.53 -11.14 9.98
CA LEU A 49 55.74 -9.71 9.68
C LEU A 49 56.73 -9.05 10.63
N TRP A 50 56.61 -9.33 11.93
CA TRP A 50 57.44 -8.72 12.96
C TRP A 50 58.90 -9.16 12.87
N GLY A 51 59.14 -10.47 12.71
CA GLY A 51 60.47 -11.00 12.45
C GLY A 51 61.09 -10.40 11.18
N SER A 52 60.30 -10.25 10.11
CA SER A 52 60.75 -9.61 8.86
C SER A 52 61.17 -8.15 9.05
N LEU A 53 60.39 -7.36 9.79
CA LEU A 53 60.71 -5.97 10.10
C LEU A 53 61.97 -5.84 10.95
N VAL A 54 62.07 -6.65 12.01
CA VAL A 54 63.22 -6.65 12.93
C VAL A 54 64.49 -7.12 12.21
N LEU A 55 64.41 -8.10 11.30
CA LEU A 55 65.54 -8.56 10.50
C LEU A 55 66.06 -7.46 9.55
N ILE A 56 65.18 -6.75 8.85
CA ILE A 56 65.58 -5.64 7.97
C ILE A 56 66.26 -4.54 8.77
N TRP A 57 65.72 -4.21 9.95
CA TRP A 57 66.28 -3.19 10.83
C TRP A 57 67.66 -3.58 11.38
N ARG A 58 67.79 -4.81 11.91
CA ARG A 58 69.05 -5.31 12.51
C ARG A 58 70.17 -5.43 11.49
N MET A 59 69.85 -5.88 10.27
CA MET A 59 70.82 -6.09 9.19
C MET A 59 71.05 -4.83 8.33
N ARG A 60 70.36 -3.72 8.63
CA ARG A 60 70.42 -2.44 7.91
C ARG A 60 70.26 -2.56 6.39
N GLY A 61 69.48 -3.54 5.93
CA GLY A 61 69.21 -3.78 4.50
C GLY A 61 70.39 -4.27 3.66
N LYS A 62 71.54 -4.62 4.24
CA LYS A 62 72.76 -4.97 3.48
C LYS A 62 72.85 -6.44 3.07
N HIS A 63 71.89 -7.27 3.46
CA HIS A 63 71.90 -8.70 3.23
C HIS A 63 70.78 -9.14 2.27
N LEU A 64 71.01 -10.14 1.43
CA LEU A 64 70.03 -10.66 0.47
C LEU A 64 68.75 -11.18 1.16
N ALA A 65 68.85 -11.66 2.40
CA ALA A 65 67.69 -12.06 3.19
C ALA A 65 66.73 -10.90 3.52
N CYS A 66 67.20 -9.64 3.50
CA CYS A 66 66.32 -8.48 3.66
C CYS A 66 65.35 -8.33 2.47
N VAL A 67 65.75 -8.78 1.27
CA VAL A 67 64.87 -8.82 0.10
C VAL A 67 63.75 -9.85 0.32
N GLY A 68 64.09 -11.04 0.82
CA GLY A 68 63.10 -12.06 1.20
C GLY A 68 62.11 -11.55 2.25
N ALA A 69 62.60 -10.92 3.32
CA ALA A 69 61.78 -10.32 4.38
C ALA A 69 60.87 -9.20 3.86
N ALA A 70 61.35 -8.36 2.93
CA ALA A 70 60.52 -7.32 2.31
C ALA A 70 59.38 -7.93 1.48
N ILE A 71 59.62 -9.03 0.76
CA ILE A 71 58.59 -9.73 0.00
C ILE A 71 57.54 -10.35 0.93
N VAL A 72 57.92 -10.90 2.10
CA VAL A 72 56.96 -11.38 3.11
C VAL A 72 56.03 -10.25 3.57
N ILE A 73 56.58 -9.06 3.83
CA ILE A 73 55.80 -7.89 4.23
C ILE A 73 54.83 -7.46 3.12
N LEU A 74 55.31 -7.33 1.89
CA LEU A 74 54.48 -6.94 0.74
C LEU A 74 53.39 -7.96 0.43
N ALA A 75 53.70 -9.26 0.51
CA ALA A 75 52.73 -10.33 0.26
C ALA A 75 51.60 -10.33 1.30
N GLN A 76 51.94 -10.08 2.57
CA GLN A 76 50.94 -10.02 3.64
C GLN A 76 50.12 -8.72 3.60
N GLY A 77 50.72 -7.59 3.21
CA GLY A 77 50.02 -6.32 3.01
C GLY A 77 49.01 -6.39 1.87
N PHE A 78 49.41 -6.96 0.73
CA PHE A 78 48.52 -7.13 -0.42
C PHE A 78 47.25 -7.92 -0.07
N GLU A 79 47.34 -8.94 0.79
CA GLU A 79 46.19 -9.70 1.28
C GLU A 79 45.20 -8.81 2.06
N THR A 80 45.69 -8.03 3.02
CA THR A 80 44.84 -7.14 3.81
C THR A 80 44.14 -6.08 2.96
N PHE A 81 44.82 -5.51 1.96
CA PHE A 81 44.21 -4.53 1.05
C PHE A 81 43.25 -5.16 0.03
N SER A 82 43.53 -6.37 -0.44
CA SER A 82 42.63 -7.07 -1.38
C SER A 82 41.28 -7.44 -0.76
N SER A 83 41.25 -7.64 0.56
CA SER A 83 40.03 -8.01 1.30
C SER A 83 39.02 -6.87 1.40
N GLU A 84 39.53 -5.61 1.44
CA GLU A 84 38.71 -4.39 1.52
C GLU A 84 38.34 -3.82 0.13
N MET A 85 38.97 -4.33 -0.93
CA MET A 85 38.75 -3.86 -2.31
C MET A 85 37.43 -4.39 -2.91
N VAL A 86 36.86 -5.45 -2.36
CA VAL A 86 35.69 -6.13 -2.91
C VAL A 86 34.48 -5.89 -2.00
N GLY A 87 33.64 -4.93 -2.37
CA GLY A 87 32.32 -4.75 -1.80
C GLY A 87 31.30 -5.62 -2.51
N VAL A 88 30.31 -6.13 -1.77
CA VAL A 88 29.12 -6.75 -2.36
C VAL A 88 27.94 -5.83 -2.07
N ASP A 89 27.51 -5.11 -3.09
CA ASP A 89 26.31 -4.28 -3.04
C ASP A 89 25.12 -5.13 -3.49
N ASN A 90 24.00 -5.06 -2.76
CA ASN A 90 22.78 -5.75 -3.16
C ASN A 90 21.93 -4.80 -4.00
N GLU A 91 21.80 -5.06 -5.29
CA GLU A 91 20.98 -4.25 -6.18
C GLU A 91 19.65 -4.96 -6.51
N PRO A 92 18.54 -4.21 -6.58
CA PRO A 92 17.26 -4.76 -6.98
C PRO A 92 17.29 -5.09 -8.48
N THR A 93 17.09 -6.36 -8.81
CA THR A 93 17.02 -6.83 -10.20
C THR A 93 15.65 -7.43 -10.49
N PRO A 94 15.07 -7.16 -11.67
CA PRO A 94 13.77 -7.71 -12.03
C PRO A 94 13.87 -9.23 -12.16
N PHE A 95 12.97 -9.93 -11.48
CA PHE A 95 12.92 -11.39 -11.50
C PHE A 95 12.17 -11.87 -12.74
N VAL A 96 12.90 -12.04 -13.85
CA VAL A 96 12.35 -12.54 -15.11
C VAL A 96 12.70 -14.02 -15.27
N ASN A 97 11.68 -14.89 -15.35
CA ASN A 97 11.90 -16.29 -15.67
C ASN A 97 12.33 -16.45 -17.13
N LYS A 98 13.40 -17.20 -17.38
CA LYS A 98 13.81 -17.58 -18.75
C LYS A 98 13.07 -18.80 -19.31
N SER A 99 12.18 -19.44 -18.52
CA SER A 99 11.70 -20.80 -18.83
C SER A 99 10.19 -21.04 -18.72
N SER A 100 9.36 -20.05 -18.41
CA SER A 100 7.90 -20.26 -18.41
C SER A 100 7.14 -18.97 -18.71
N ALA A 101 6.52 -18.92 -19.88
CA ALA A 101 5.70 -17.80 -20.37
C ALA A 101 4.43 -17.53 -19.53
N ASN A 102 4.09 -18.38 -18.56
CA ASN A 102 2.83 -18.32 -17.81
C ASN A 102 2.97 -18.11 -16.29
N THR A 103 4.16 -17.83 -15.75
CA THR A 103 4.33 -17.60 -14.30
C THR A 103 4.50 -16.10 -14.00
N PHE A 104 3.43 -15.43 -13.59
CA PHE A 104 3.47 -14.04 -13.13
C PHE A 104 3.77 -13.98 -11.64
N TYR A 105 4.94 -13.45 -11.27
CA TYR A 105 5.37 -13.30 -9.87
C TYR A 105 4.70 -12.12 -9.15
N ALA A 106 4.13 -11.20 -9.92
CA ALA A 106 3.32 -10.07 -9.50
C ALA A 106 2.09 -9.98 -10.42
N PRO A 107 1.08 -10.88 -10.25
CA PRO A 107 -0.14 -10.85 -11.05
C PRO A 107 -0.87 -9.50 -10.91
N PRO A 108 -1.70 -9.11 -11.89
CA PRO A 108 -2.50 -7.90 -11.81
C PRO A 108 -3.31 -7.82 -10.50
N PRO A 109 -3.38 -6.65 -9.85
CA PRO A 109 -4.18 -6.48 -8.66
C PRO A 109 -5.68 -6.66 -8.96
N PRO A 110 -6.50 -7.05 -7.96
CA PRO A 110 -7.95 -7.09 -8.13
C PRO A 110 -8.49 -5.74 -8.59
N ARG A 111 -9.22 -5.74 -9.71
CA ARG A 111 -9.79 -4.57 -10.38
C ARG A 111 -11.09 -4.94 -11.08
N ALA A 112 -11.92 -3.95 -11.37
CA ALA A 112 -13.17 -4.15 -12.09
C ALA A 112 -13.33 -3.12 -13.21
N GLU A 113 -13.72 -3.59 -14.38
CA GLU A 113 -14.12 -2.76 -15.52
C GLU A 113 -15.65 -2.73 -15.63
N THR A 114 -16.30 -3.84 -15.30
CA THR A 114 -17.76 -3.93 -15.21
C THR A 114 -18.19 -4.45 -13.86
N TRP A 115 -19.41 -4.11 -13.42
CA TRP A 115 -19.95 -4.65 -12.18
C TRP A 115 -21.44 -4.95 -12.31
N HIS A 116 -21.79 -6.23 -12.14
CA HIS A 116 -23.16 -6.74 -12.17
C HIS A 116 -23.25 -7.88 -11.14
N ASN A 117 -23.22 -7.55 -9.85
CA ASN A 117 -23.34 -8.55 -8.78
C ASN A 117 -24.77 -8.62 -8.24
N VAL A 118 -25.69 -8.99 -9.11
CA VAL A 118 -27.10 -9.07 -8.78
C VAL A 118 -27.72 -10.41 -9.15
N ILE A 119 -28.73 -10.81 -8.37
CA ILE A 119 -29.40 -12.10 -8.45
C ILE A 119 -30.87 -11.88 -8.78
N PRO A 120 -31.40 -12.49 -9.85
CA PRO A 120 -32.82 -12.42 -10.18
C PRO A 120 -33.68 -13.04 -9.07
N ARG A 121 -34.74 -12.35 -8.64
CA ARG A 121 -35.74 -12.82 -7.69
C ARG A 121 -37.15 -12.57 -8.25
N GLY A 122 -37.56 -13.39 -9.19
CA GLY A 122 -38.86 -13.22 -9.87
C GLY A 122 -38.83 -12.02 -10.80
N ALA A 123 -39.73 -11.06 -10.59
CA ALA A 123 -39.77 -9.80 -11.34
C ALA A 123 -38.76 -8.74 -10.85
N ASP A 124 -38.23 -8.92 -9.63
CA ASP A 124 -37.25 -8.02 -9.02
C ASP A 124 -35.83 -8.61 -9.04
N VAL A 125 -34.86 -7.75 -8.74
CA VAL A 125 -33.44 -8.09 -8.65
C VAL A 125 -32.94 -7.76 -7.25
N SER A 126 -32.10 -8.62 -6.69
CA SER A 126 -31.51 -8.41 -5.36
C SER A 126 -29.99 -8.46 -5.44
N LEU A 127 -29.32 -7.67 -4.59
CA LEU A 127 -27.85 -7.70 -4.51
C LEU A 127 -27.33 -9.09 -4.13
N GLY A 128 -26.16 -9.42 -4.70
CA GLY A 128 -25.34 -10.54 -4.27
C GLY A 128 -25.01 -10.45 -2.79
N LEU A 129 -24.85 -11.61 -2.15
CA LEU A 129 -24.61 -11.66 -0.70
C LEU A 129 -23.28 -11.00 -0.31
N SER A 130 -22.24 -11.10 -1.16
CA SER A 130 -20.95 -10.45 -0.92
C SER A 130 -21.08 -8.94 -0.84
N THR A 131 -21.82 -8.32 -1.77
CA THR A 131 -22.08 -6.88 -1.78
C THR A 131 -22.87 -6.43 -0.56
N LYS A 132 -23.89 -7.20 -0.15
CA LYS A 132 -24.62 -6.91 1.10
C LYS A 132 -23.69 -6.95 2.32
N ALA A 133 -22.83 -7.95 2.40
CA ALA A 133 -21.86 -8.08 3.49
C ALA A 133 -20.86 -6.92 3.51
N ALA A 134 -20.37 -6.49 2.33
CA ALA A 134 -19.47 -5.35 2.22
C ALA A 134 -20.13 -4.03 2.65
N ILE A 135 -21.40 -3.82 2.31
CA ILE A 135 -22.15 -2.64 2.77
C ILE A 135 -22.31 -2.67 4.29
N TYR A 136 -22.67 -3.81 4.87
CA TYR A 136 -22.79 -3.95 6.33
C TYR A 136 -21.46 -3.70 7.05
N ASP A 137 -20.37 -4.27 6.53
CA ASP A 137 -19.03 -4.07 7.07
C ASP A 137 -18.61 -2.59 6.96
N GLY A 138 -18.92 -1.94 5.84
CA GLY A 138 -18.65 -0.51 5.64
C GLY A 138 -19.43 0.42 6.59
N ILE A 139 -20.65 0.05 6.98
CA ILE A 139 -21.47 0.84 7.90
C ILE A 139 -21.02 0.65 9.35
N ILE A 140 -20.76 -0.59 9.78
CA ILE A 140 -20.54 -0.94 11.19
C ILE A 140 -19.05 -0.93 11.58
N SER A 141 -18.14 -1.30 10.67
CA SER A 141 -16.73 -1.49 11.04
C SER A 141 -16.04 -0.19 11.41
N SER A 142 -15.20 -0.27 12.44
CA SER A 142 -14.36 0.85 12.89
C SER A 142 -13.14 1.08 12.01
N THR A 143 -12.68 0.04 11.29
CA THR A 143 -11.48 0.09 10.45
C THR A 143 -11.68 -0.68 9.16
N MET A 144 -11.20 -0.13 8.04
CA MET A 144 -11.29 -0.76 6.73
C MET A 144 -9.92 -0.72 6.05
N SER A 145 -9.44 -1.87 5.56
CA SER A 145 -8.17 -1.98 4.84
C SER A 145 -8.39 -2.27 3.36
N THR A 146 -7.46 -1.84 2.51
CA THR A 146 -7.45 -2.19 1.09
C THR A 146 -7.20 -3.69 0.88
N ILE A 147 -7.68 -4.23 -0.24
CA ILE A 147 -7.50 -5.65 -0.58
C ILE A 147 -6.01 -6.01 -0.71
N PRO A 148 -5.55 -7.12 -0.10
CA PRO A 148 -4.19 -7.58 -0.27
C PRO A 148 -3.91 -8.00 -1.72
N VAL A 149 -2.72 -7.63 -2.22
CA VAL A 149 -2.23 -8.10 -3.53
C VAL A 149 -1.35 -9.33 -3.38
N HIS A 150 -1.41 -10.23 -4.36
CA HIS A 150 -0.55 -11.41 -4.37
C HIS A 150 0.84 -11.05 -4.92
N CYS A 151 1.86 -11.13 -4.06
CA CYS A 151 3.27 -10.95 -4.43
C CYS A 151 4.06 -12.21 -4.05
N SER A 152 4.66 -12.89 -5.03
CA SER A 152 5.44 -14.11 -4.76
C SER A 152 6.85 -13.84 -4.24
N LYS A 153 7.28 -12.58 -4.18
CA LYS A 153 8.60 -12.13 -3.69
C LYS A 153 8.40 -11.10 -2.57
N ALA A 154 9.50 -10.65 -1.96
CA ALA A 154 9.42 -9.60 -0.94
C ALA A 154 9.18 -8.21 -1.56
N ASN A 155 9.52 -8.02 -2.84
CA ASN A 155 9.43 -6.74 -3.53
C ASN A 155 8.64 -6.90 -4.84
N CYS A 156 7.47 -6.25 -4.96
CA CYS A 156 6.68 -6.18 -6.18
C CYS A 156 6.23 -4.74 -6.42
N VAL A 157 6.26 -4.29 -7.68
CA VAL A 157 5.78 -2.96 -8.08
C VAL A 157 4.82 -3.12 -9.24
N TRP A 158 3.65 -2.51 -9.13
CA TRP A 158 2.65 -2.48 -10.19
C TRP A 158 2.58 -1.09 -10.82
N PRO A 159 2.32 -0.99 -12.14
CA PRO A 159 1.94 0.29 -12.71
C PRO A 159 0.60 0.75 -12.11
N PRO A 160 0.34 2.08 -12.03
CA PRO A 160 -0.96 2.58 -11.62
C PRO A 160 -2.07 1.97 -12.48
N PHE A 161 -3.14 1.52 -11.84
CA PHE A 161 -4.24 0.83 -12.51
C PHE A 161 -5.60 1.40 -12.11
N PRO A 162 -6.47 1.71 -13.08
CA PRO A 162 -7.85 2.11 -12.83
C PRO A 162 -8.76 0.93 -12.49
N THR A 163 -9.76 1.21 -11.67
CA THR A 163 -10.84 0.29 -11.34
C THR A 163 -12.14 1.05 -11.07
N LEU A 164 -13.28 0.41 -11.34
CA LEU A 164 -14.55 0.80 -10.75
C LEU A 164 -14.45 0.74 -9.22
N GLY A 165 -15.09 1.72 -8.58
CA GLY A 165 -15.22 1.84 -7.14
C GLY A 165 -16.40 2.73 -6.78
N VAL A 166 -16.48 3.05 -5.50
CA VAL A 166 -17.48 3.96 -4.93
C VAL A 166 -16.77 5.16 -4.34
N CYS A 167 -17.35 6.32 -4.57
CA CYS A 167 -16.97 7.57 -3.96
C CYS A 167 -18.15 8.08 -3.14
N GLY A 168 -17.87 8.83 -2.09
CA GLY A 168 -18.90 9.45 -1.28
C GLY A 168 -18.42 10.71 -0.60
N SER A 169 -19.37 11.56 -0.27
CA SER A 169 -19.12 12.81 0.45
C SER A 169 -20.36 13.18 1.25
N CYS A 170 -20.13 13.83 2.39
CA CYS A 170 -21.15 14.49 3.17
C CYS A 170 -20.91 15.99 3.15
N THR A 171 -21.98 16.78 3.11
CA THR A 171 -21.90 18.24 3.14
C THR A 171 -22.89 18.78 4.16
N GLU A 172 -22.51 19.82 4.89
CA GLU A 172 -23.45 20.51 5.77
C GLU A 172 -24.60 21.11 4.95
N SER A 173 -25.83 20.91 5.42
CA SER A 173 -27.04 21.37 4.75
C SER A 173 -27.76 22.42 5.58
N VAL A 174 -28.43 23.35 4.92
CA VAL A 174 -29.29 24.33 5.58
C VAL A 174 -30.57 23.67 6.08
N PHE A 175 -31.22 24.27 7.07
CA PHE A 175 -32.52 23.81 7.55
C PHE A 175 -33.44 24.98 7.85
N ARG A 176 -34.75 24.72 7.81
CA ARG A 176 -35.79 25.66 8.22
C ARG A 176 -36.38 25.22 9.55
N THR A 177 -36.67 26.17 10.42
CA THR A 177 -37.32 25.91 11.71
C THR A 177 -38.73 26.48 11.70
N PHE A 178 -39.70 25.65 12.09
CA PHE A 178 -41.09 26.04 12.29
C PHE A 178 -41.53 25.63 13.70
N CYS A 179 -41.79 26.60 14.56
CA CYS A 179 -42.29 26.35 15.92
C CYS A 179 -43.79 26.65 16.00
N GLY A 180 -44.58 25.61 16.26
CA GLY A 180 -46.02 25.70 16.44
C GLY A 180 -46.45 26.08 17.86
N LEU A 181 -47.76 26.14 18.08
CA LEU A 181 -48.36 26.25 19.41
C LEU A 181 -48.00 25.00 20.24
N GLN A 182 -47.77 25.16 21.55
CA GLN A 182 -47.24 24.13 22.49
C GLN A 182 -45.72 23.91 22.47
N ASN A 183 -44.93 24.90 22.03
CA ASN A 183 -43.47 24.86 22.08
C ASN A 183 -42.85 23.71 21.25
N ARG A 184 -43.58 23.18 20.25
CA ARG A 184 -43.09 22.12 19.36
C ARG A 184 -42.43 22.74 18.14
N CYS A 185 -41.13 22.54 18.00
CA CYS A 185 -40.35 23.01 16.87
C CYS A 185 -40.03 21.86 15.91
N THR A 186 -40.32 22.08 14.63
CA THR A 186 -40.01 21.19 13.53
C THR A 186 -38.87 21.79 12.71
N TYR A 187 -37.84 21.01 12.48
CA TYR A 187 -36.68 21.35 11.67
C TYR A 187 -36.80 20.58 10.36
N THR A 188 -36.61 21.23 9.21
CA THR A 188 -36.83 20.64 7.89
C THR A 188 -35.71 21.01 6.92
N MET A 189 -35.12 20.01 6.28
CA MET A 189 -34.09 20.16 5.24
C MET A 189 -34.73 20.48 3.87
N PRO A 190 -33.99 21.08 2.92
CA PRO A 190 -34.49 21.41 1.57
C PRO A 190 -35.06 20.22 0.80
N SER A 191 -34.51 19.03 1.04
CA SER A 191 -34.94 17.73 0.51
C SER A 191 -36.29 17.24 1.05
N GLY A 192 -36.78 17.82 2.15
CA GLY A 192 -38.05 17.48 2.80
C GLY A 192 -37.93 16.67 4.10
N THR A 193 -36.74 16.18 4.44
CA THR A 193 -36.50 15.44 5.70
C THR A 193 -36.72 16.34 6.90
N SER A 194 -37.46 15.88 7.92
CA SER A 194 -37.82 16.72 9.07
C SER A 194 -37.79 15.99 10.41
N ILE A 195 -37.37 16.71 11.47
CA ILE A 195 -37.37 16.24 12.85
C ILE A 195 -38.17 17.22 13.70
N SER A 196 -39.08 16.70 14.52
CA SER A 196 -39.89 17.51 15.44
C SER A 196 -39.54 17.24 16.89
N LYS A 197 -39.37 18.31 17.67
CA LYS A 197 -39.04 18.26 19.09
C LYS A 197 -39.93 19.18 19.91
N GLN A 198 -40.33 18.74 21.10
CA GLN A 198 -41.07 19.56 22.07
C GLN A 198 -40.08 20.29 22.99
N GLY A 199 -40.20 21.61 23.09
CA GLY A 199 -39.36 22.44 23.94
C GLY A 199 -39.77 22.34 25.41
N GLY A 200 -38.79 22.23 26.30
CA GLY A 200 -38.99 22.09 27.76
C GLY A 200 -38.92 20.65 28.27
N ALA A 201 -38.78 19.64 27.39
CA ALA A 201 -38.47 18.27 27.80
C ALA A 201 -37.00 18.15 28.24
N PRO A 202 -36.69 17.47 29.35
CA PRO A 202 -35.34 17.35 29.86
C PRO A 202 -34.46 16.56 28.88
N SER A 203 -33.37 17.18 28.39
CA SER A 203 -32.26 16.54 27.66
C SER A 203 -32.65 15.61 26.51
N ASP A 204 -33.74 15.88 25.79
CA ASP A 204 -34.14 15.05 24.65
C ASP A 204 -33.19 15.29 23.46
N PHE A 205 -32.42 14.28 23.11
CA PHE A 205 -31.71 14.17 21.84
C PHE A 205 -32.64 13.49 20.83
N LYS A 206 -32.63 13.96 19.57
CA LYS A 206 -33.25 13.28 18.44
C LYS A 206 -32.30 13.24 17.25
N PHE A 207 -32.24 12.10 16.61
CA PHE A 207 -31.51 11.88 15.37
C PHE A 207 -32.42 11.20 14.36
N GLY A 208 -32.23 11.52 13.10
CA GLY A 208 -32.93 10.92 11.99
C GLY A 208 -32.01 10.80 10.79
N VAL A 209 -32.11 9.66 10.13
CA VAL A 209 -31.54 9.43 8.81
C VAL A 209 -32.67 9.03 7.87
N SER A 210 -32.70 9.58 6.67
CA SER A 210 -33.73 9.26 5.67
C SER A 210 -33.11 9.29 4.28
N PRO A 211 -33.48 8.35 3.38
CA PRO A 211 -33.17 8.51 1.97
C PRO A 211 -33.82 9.80 1.48
N SER A 212 -33.14 10.50 0.58
CA SER A 212 -33.57 11.78 0.05
C SER A 212 -33.34 11.82 -1.44
N LYS A 213 -34.08 12.69 -2.14
CA LYS A 213 -33.80 12.99 -3.54
C LYS A 213 -32.73 14.09 -3.67
N GLY A 214 -31.93 14.30 -2.62
CA GLY A 214 -30.99 15.40 -2.50
C GLY A 214 -31.63 16.79 -2.65
N SER A 215 -30.81 17.82 -2.48
CA SER A 215 -31.09 19.16 -2.97
C SER A 215 -30.84 19.20 -4.49
N MET A 216 -31.54 20.07 -5.22
CA MET A 216 -31.43 20.14 -6.68
C MET A 216 -29.99 20.27 -7.20
N ASN A 217 -29.05 20.77 -6.38
CA ASN A 217 -27.65 20.95 -6.77
C ASN A 217 -26.89 19.62 -6.90
N MET A 218 -27.13 18.62 -6.04
CA MET A 218 -26.46 17.31 -6.13
C MET A 218 -26.98 16.48 -7.32
N LEU A 219 -28.30 16.45 -7.54
CA LEU A 219 -28.89 15.65 -8.63
C LEU A 219 -28.87 16.32 -10.02
N SER A 220 -28.54 17.62 -10.13
CA SER A 220 -28.59 18.33 -11.42
C SER A 220 -27.57 17.84 -12.44
N SER A 221 -26.49 17.16 -12.02
CA SER A 221 -25.60 16.49 -12.96
C SER A 221 -26.14 15.10 -13.27
N ASN A 222 -26.83 14.95 -14.41
CA ASN A 222 -27.12 13.63 -15.04
C ASN A 222 -25.85 12.84 -15.43
N SER A 223 -24.69 13.26 -14.95
CA SER A 223 -23.37 12.78 -15.32
C SER A 223 -22.75 11.89 -14.25
N GLN A 224 -23.49 11.44 -13.23
CA GLN A 224 -22.99 10.57 -12.17
C GLN A 224 -23.97 9.43 -11.89
N ALA A 225 -23.42 8.24 -11.64
CA ALA A 225 -24.19 7.06 -11.27
C ALA A 225 -24.34 6.98 -9.74
N TYR A 226 -25.33 7.70 -9.20
CA TYR A 226 -25.63 7.70 -7.77
C TYR A 226 -26.06 6.32 -7.26
N ILE A 227 -25.67 6.00 -6.03
CA ILE A 227 -25.99 4.75 -5.33
C ILE A 227 -26.94 5.03 -4.16
N SER A 228 -26.70 6.10 -3.41
CA SER A 228 -27.54 6.52 -2.31
C SER A 228 -27.37 8.01 -2.08
N VAL A 229 -28.47 8.70 -1.84
CA VAL A 229 -28.50 10.09 -1.38
C VAL A 229 -29.39 10.12 -0.15
N PHE A 230 -28.89 10.62 0.96
CA PHE A 230 -29.60 10.58 2.23
C PHE A 230 -29.26 11.77 3.10
N ASP A 231 -30.22 12.11 3.94
CA ASP A 231 -30.13 13.21 4.87
C ASP A 231 -29.90 12.69 6.27
N MET A 232 -29.06 13.39 7.01
CA MET A 232 -28.83 13.14 8.43
C MET A 232 -29.12 14.42 9.19
N MET A 233 -29.98 14.33 10.21
CA MET A 233 -30.27 15.46 11.08
C MET A 233 -30.23 15.04 12.54
N SER A 234 -29.60 15.87 13.36
CA SER A 234 -29.58 15.72 14.82
C SER A 234 -30.08 17.00 15.48
N VAL A 235 -30.85 16.86 16.55
CA VAL A 235 -31.37 17.96 17.37
C VAL A 235 -31.14 17.63 18.83
N SER A 236 -30.27 18.39 19.50
CA SER A 236 -29.94 18.22 20.92
C SER A 236 -30.29 19.48 21.71
N GLN A 237 -30.64 19.31 23.00
CA GLN A 237 -30.76 20.46 23.92
C GLN A 237 -29.49 20.55 24.74
N THR A 238 -28.82 21.69 24.70
CA THR A 238 -27.70 22.02 25.57
C THR A 238 -28.12 23.12 26.55
N SER A 239 -27.27 23.41 27.54
CA SER A 239 -27.44 24.55 28.45
C SER A 239 -27.40 25.90 27.71
N SER A 240 -26.79 25.95 26.52
CA SER A 240 -26.66 27.14 25.68
C SER A 240 -27.79 27.33 24.65
N GLY A 241 -28.68 26.33 24.48
CA GLY A 241 -29.80 26.41 23.53
C GLY A 241 -30.09 25.07 22.84
N THR A 242 -30.81 25.13 21.74
CA THR A 242 -31.04 23.95 20.89
C THR A 242 -29.97 23.93 19.80
N GLN A 243 -29.18 22.85 19.74
CA GLN A 243 -28.20 22.63 18.68
C GLN A 243 -28.80 21.70 17.63
N VAL A 244 -28.69 22.10 16.36
CA VAL A 244 -29.18 21.35 15.21
C VAL A 244 -28.02 21.14 14.27
N GLN A 245 -27.78 19.90 13.84
CA GLN A 245 -26.83 19.57 12.79
C GLN A 245 -27.60 18.90 11.66
N ALA A 246 -27.30 19.29 10.43
CA ALA A 246 -27.94 18.76 9.24
C ALA A 246 -26.87 18.52 8.17
N HIS A 247 -26.84 17.32 7.62
CA HIS A 247 -25.89 16.91 6.59
C HIS A 247 -26.64 16.21 5.46
N GLU A 248 -26.22 16.49 4.24
CA GLU A 248 -26.64 15.78 3.02
C GLU A 248 -25.44 14.95 2.54
N CYS A 249 -25.63 13.64 2.47
CA CYS A 249 -24.60 12.69 2.09
C CYS A 249 -24.99 11.99 0.78
N ALA A 250 -24.00 11.70 -0.04
CA ALA A 250 -24.20 10.90 -1.25
C ALA A 250 -23.07 9.89 -1.45
N LEU A 251 -23.44 8.75 -2.04
CA LEU A 251 -22.54 7.74 -2.60
C LEU A 251 -22.84 7.60 -4.08
N TRP A 252 -21.81 7.48 -4.90
CA TRP A 252 -21.91 7.29 -6.34
C TRP A 252 -20.75 6.42 -6.84
N PHE A 253 -20.94 5.80 -8.00
CA PHE A 253 -19.85 5.08 -8.64
C PHE A 253 -18.83 6.04 -9.23
N CYS A 254 -17.56 5.69 -9.10
CA CYS A 254 -16.44 6.43 -9.64
C CYS A 254 -15.36 5.48 -10.15
N LEU A 255 -14.48 5.99 -11.01
CA LEU A 255 -13.20 5.37 -11.34
C LEU A 255 -12.16 5.87 -10.37
N GLN A 256 -11.34 4.96 -9.87
CA GLN A 256 -10.19 5.25 -9.02
C GLN A 256 -8.97 4.57 -9.62
N SER A 257 -7.84 5.28 -9.67
CA SER A 257 -6.55 4.71 -10.05
C SER A 257 -5.70 4.49 -8.82
N PHE A 258 -5.19 3.28 -8.63
CA PHE A 258 -4.37 2.92 -7.48
C PHE A 258 -2.92 2.71 -7.89
N ASN A 259 -2.00 3.22 -7.06
CA ASN A 259 -0.60 2.86 -7.09
C ASN A 259 -0.33 1.91 -5.93
N VAL A 260 0.08 0.68 -6.26
CA VAL A 260 0.33 -0.38 -5.29
C VAL A 260 1.76 -0.85 -5.38
N THR A 261 2.41 -0.95 -4.24
CA THR A 261 3.75 -1.52 -4.10
C THR A 261 3.79 -2.48 -2.92
N VAL A 262 4.64 -3.48 -3.02
CA VAL A 262 5.01 -4.35 -1.90
C VAL A 262 6.52 -4.23 -1.76
N ILE A 263 6.99 -3.75 -0.62
CA ILE A 263 8.42 -3.60 -0.32
C ILE A 263 8.68 -4.30 1.01
N ASN A 264 9.66 -5.21 1.03
CA ASN A 264 9.96 -6.06 2.19
C ASN A 264 8.73 -6.81 2.74
N GLY A 265 7.80 -7.20 1.86
CA GLY A 265 6.55 -7.87 2.23
C GLY A 265 5.46 -6.97 2.81
N ILE A 266 5.70 -5.66 2.95
CA ILE A 266 4.71 -4.68 3.39
C ILE A 266 4.06 -4.05 2.16
N MET A 267 2.72 -4.13 2.11
CA MET A 267 1.94 -3.51 1.05
C MET A 267 1.65 -2.05 1.36
N ASP A 268 1.86 -1.19 0.38
CA ASP A 268 1.38 0.20 0.36
C ASP A 268 0.49 0.40 -0.87
N SER A 269 -0.68 1.01 -0.66
CA SER A 269 -1.72 1.21 -1.66
C SER A 269 -2.33 2.59 -1.52
N THR A 270 -2.12 3.44 -2.53
CA THR A 270 -2.61 4.82 -2.53
C THR A 270 -3.47 5.11 -3.75
N SER A 271 -4.53 5.90 -3.57
CA SER A 271 -5.32 6.41 -4.70
C SER A 271 -4.60 7.60 -5.32
N VAL A 272 -4.42 7.56 -6.64
CA VAL A 272 -3.68 8.56 -7.43
C VAL A 272 -4.64 9.58 -8.05
N ALA A 273 -5.76 9.10 -8.59
CA ALA A 273 -6.73 9.91 -9.30
C ALA A 273 -8.13 9.31 -9.19
N THR A 274 -9.14 10.16 -9.31
CA THR A 274 -10.56 9.80 -9.22
C THR A 274 -11.36 10.50 -10.32
N TRP A 275 -12.33 9.82 -10.90
CA TRP A 275 -13.23 10.37 -11.91
C TRP A 275 -14.66 9.85 -11.73
N SER A 276 -15.66 10.69 -11.97
CA SER A 276 -17.06 10.32 -11.72
C SER A 276 -18.01 10.57 -12.89
N LYS A 277 -17.52 11.10 -14.03
CA LYS A 277 -18.38 11.41 -15.17
C LYS A 277 -18.82 10.11 -15.87
N ALA A 278 -20.12 9.84 -15.85
CA ALA A 278 -20.77 8.73 -16.51
C ALA A 278 -22.01 9.18 -17.28
N GLU A 279 -22.26 8.57 -18.43
CA GLU A 279 -23.44 8.82 -19.27
C GLU A 279 -24.30 7.57 -19.35
N LEU A 280 -25.61 7.74 -19.28
CA LEU A 280 -26.56 6.66 -19.49
C LEU A 280 -26.69 6.38 -20.98
N SER A 281 -26.24 5.20 -21.40
CA SER A 281 -26.38 4.72 -22.77
C SER A 281 -27.47 3.64 -22.86
N SER A 282 -28.35 3.78 -23.85
CA SER A 282 -29.30 2.73 -24.24
C SER A 282 -28.78 2.06 -25.52
N GLU A 283 -28.11 0.91 -25.40
CA GLU A 283 -27.75 0.13 -26.59
C GLU A 283 -28.98 -0.64 -27.11
N ILE A 284 -29.23 -0.57 -28.42
CA ILE A 284 -30.44 -1.09 -29.10
C ILE A 284 -30.69 -2.60 -28.87
N ASN A 285 -29.64 -3.35 -28.46
CA ASN A 285 -29.69 -4.79 -28.22
C ASN A 285 -29.32 -5.19 -26.77
N ALA A 286 -29.09 -4.25 -25.86
CA ALA A 286 -28.80 -4.56 -24.47
C ALA A 286 -30.09 -4.90 -23.71
N ARG A 287 -30.02 -5.85 -22.76
CA ARG A 287 -31.17 -6.19 -21.90
C ARG A 287 -31.57 -5.03 -20.98
N PHE A 288 -30.64 -4.13 -20.67
CA PHE A 288 -30.80 -3.00 -19.76
C PHE A 288 -30.04 -1.78 -20.30
N ASN A 289 -30.44 -0.58 -19.87
CA ASN A 289 -29.58 0.58 -20.05
C ASN A 289 -28.34 0.44 -19.17
N GLU A 290 -27.26 1.10 -19.55
CA GLU A 290 -25.99 0.98 -18.84
C GLU A 290 -25.36 2.36 -18.66
N PHE A 291 -24.80 2.62 -17.48
CA PHE A 291 -23.96 3.78 -17.23
C PHE A 291 -22.55 3.48 -17.72
N THR A 292 -22.08 4.26 -18.68
CA THR A 292 -20.71 4.18 -19.21
C THR A 292 -19.91 5.38 -18.73
N PHE A 293 -18.74 5.17 -18.14
CA PHE A 293 -17.83 6.28 -17.81
C PHE A 293 -17.20 6.87 -19.07
N VAL A 294 -17.26 8.19 -19.21
CA VAL A 294 -16.82 8.94 -20.39
C VAL A 294 -15.84 10.04 -20.01
N ASP A 295 -15.13 10.58 -21.00
CA ASP A 295 -14.12 11.65 -20.82
C ASP A 295 -13.08 11.33 -19.74
N ILE A 296 -12.65 10.06 -19.69
CA ILE A 296 -11.73 9.57 -18.67
C ILE A 296 -10.37 10.28 -18.83
N PRO A 297 -9.89 11.02 -17.82
CA PRO A 297 -8.64 11.75 -17.92
C PRO A 297 -7.42 10.81 -17.92
N PRO A 298 -6.29 11.22 -18.54
CA PRO A 298 -5.12 10.37 -18.73
C PRO A 298 -4.37 10.02 -17.44
N ASP A 299 -4.55 10.80 -16.37
CA ASP A 299 -4.01 10.58 -15.03
C ASP A 299 -4.61 9.37 -14.30
N LEU A 300 -5.75 8.85 -14.77
CA LEU A 300 -6.28 7.57 -14.31
C LEU A 300 -5.52 6.36 -14.87
N TYR A 301 -4.65 6.56 -15.86
CA TYR A 301 -3.93 5.50 -16.57
C TYR A 301 -4.85 4.48 -17.25
N ALA A 302 -6.10 4.85 -17.52
CA ALA A 302 -7.04 4.05 -18.30
C ALA A 302 -6.61 3.93 -19.76
N LYS A 303 -6.88 2.78 -20.35
CA LYS A 303 -6.43 2.43 -21.68
C LYS A 303 -7.53 2.75 -22.68
N ASN A 304 -7.16 3.24 -23.87
CA ASN A 304 -8.07 3.84 -24.85
C ASN A 304 -9.22 2.92 -25.35
N GLN A 305 -9.20 1.62 -25.06
CA GLN A 305 -10.23 0.66 -25.48
C GLN A 305 -11.05 0.07 -24.32
N THR A 306 -10.68 0.36 -23.07
CA THR A 306 -11.36 -0.19 -21.90
C THR A 306 -12.63 0.60 -21.62
N ARG A 307 -13.79 -0.05 -21.67
CA ARG A 307 -15.08 0.54 -21.25
C ARG A 307 -15.35 0.20 -19.81
N TYR A 308 -15.68 1.21 -19.01
CA TYR A 308 -16.13 1.01 -17.63
C TYR A 308 -17.64 1.17 -17.56
N ILE A 309 -18.34 0.10 -17.20
CA ILE A 309 -19.79 -0.01 -17.40
C ILE A 309 -20.50 -0.59 -16.18
N ILE A 310 -21.66 -0.01 -15.85
CA ILE A 310 -22.54 -0.52 -14.79
C ILE A 310 -23.99 -0.58 -15.32
N PRO A 311 -24.60 -1.76 -15.35
CA PRO A 311 -26.01 -1.91 -15.74
C PRO A 311 -26.98 -1.19 -14.78
N GLU A 312 -28.04 -0.59 -15.33
CA GLU A 312 -29.02 0.21 -14.57
C GLU A 312 -29.76 -0.61 -13.50
N ASP A 313 -30.03 -1.89 -13.77
CA ASP A 313 -30.67 -2.80 -12.82
C ASP A 313 -29.82 -3.04 -11.56
N SER A 314 -28.49 -3.08 -11.73
CA SER A 314 -27.52 -3.22 -10.65
C SER A 314 -27.53 -1.98 -9.73
N ILE A 315 -27.60 -0.79 -10.32
CA ILE A 315 -27.74 0.47 -9.59
C ILE A 315 -29.08 0.53 -8.85
N ARG A 316 -30.17 0.12 -9.50
CA ARG A 316 -31.51 0.11 -8.89
C ARG A 316 -31.57 -0.83 -7.68
N ALA A 317 -30.99 -2.01 -7.79
CA ALA A 317 -30.89 -2.96 -6.67
C ALA A 317 -30.04 -2.40 -5.52
N LEU A 318 -28.96 -1.69 -5.84
CA LEU A 318 -28.11 -0.99 -4.87
C LEU A 318 -28.87 0.11 -4.15
N MET A 319 -29.53 1.01 -4.89
CA MET A 319 -30.35 2.10 -4.34
C MET A 319 -31.41 1.56 -3.38
N SER A 320 -32.19 0.57 -3.82
CA SER A 320 -33.25 -0.03 -3.00
C SER A 320 -32.71 -0.63 -1.69
N PHE A 321 -31.56 -1.30 -1.75
CA PHE A 321 -30.93 -1.86 -0.55
C PHE A 321 -30.37 -0.76 0.36
N MET A 322 -29.68 0.22 -0.19
CA MET A 322 -29.13 1.34 0.59
C MET A 322 -30.22 2.17 1.25
N ASP A 323 -31.32 2.48 0.55
CA ASP A 323 -32.46 3.20 1.11
C ASP A 323 -33.10 2.47 2.30
N SER A 324 -33.07 1.13 2.28
CA SER A 324 -33.56 0.32 3.41
C SER A 324 -32.66 0.41 4.66
N LEU A 325 -31.39 0.80 4.50
CA LEU A 325 -30.43 0.98 5.59
C LEU A 325 -30.32 2.44 6.04
N MET A 326 -30.50 3.39 5.11
CA MET A 326 -30.43 4.83 5.35
C MET A 326 -31.75 5.42 5.84
N VAL A 327 -32.53 4.65 6.59
CA VAL A 327 -33.79 5.09 7.18
C VAL A 327 -33.88 4.69 8.64
N GLY A 328 -34.19 5.66 9.49
CA GLY A 328 -34.46 5.38 10.90
C GLY A 328 -34.25 6.59 11.80
N ASN A 329 -34.41 6.36 13.09
CA ASN A 329 -34.32 7.41 14.09
C ASN A 329 -33.66 6.93 15.38
N ALA A 330 -33.14 7.90 16.13
CA ALA A 330 -32.73 7.70 17.50
C ALA A 330 -33.33 8.80 18.38
N SER A 331 -33.67 8.45 19.61
CA SER A 331 -34.11 9.45 20.58
C SER A 331 -33.59 9.12 21.98
N SER A 332 -33.24 10.16 22.75
CA SER A 332 -32.91 9.99 24.15
C SER A 332 -34.11 10.30 25.01
N THR A 333 -34.42 9.43 25.97
CA THR A 333 -35.38 9.69 27.05
C THR A 333 -34.68 9.43 28.38
N ALA A 334 -34.65 10.42 29.28
CA ALA A 334 -33.98 10.31 30.59
C ALA A 334 -32.51 9.86 30.51
N GLY A 335 -31.78 10.28 29.48
CA GLY A 335 -30.36 9.94 29.27
C GLY A 335 -30.11 8.60 28.60
N ILE A 336 -31.14 7.80 28.31
CA ILE A 336 -31.01 6.54 27.57
C ILE A 336 -31.35 6.79 26.10
N ILE A 337 -30.44 6.48 25.19
CA ILE A 337 -30.68 6.57 23.75
C ILE A 337 -31.28 5.26 23.25
N SER A 338 -32.39 5.34 22.55
CA SER A 338 -33.01 4.23 21.82
C SER A 338 -32.83 4.46 20.33
N TYR A 339 -32.30 3.44 19.64
CA TYR A 339 -32.11 3.41 18.20
C TYR A 339 -33.16 2.52 17.54
N SER A 340 -33.61 2.88 16.33
CA SER A 340 -34.53 2.04 15.56
C SER A 340 -33.88 0.80 14.95
N SER A 341 -32.55 0.82 14.76
CA SER A 341 -31.76 -0.30 14.25
C SER A 341 -30.27 -0.13 14.57
N ASP A 342 -29.51 -1.22 14.52
CA ASP A 342 -28.06 -1.22 14.71
C ASP A 342 -27.34 -0.34 13.68
N TRP A 343 -27.87 -0.26 12.44
CA TRP A 343 -27.33 0.61 11.39
C TRP A 343 -27.47 2.09 11.76
N VAL A 344 -28.60 2.47 12.35
CA VAL A 344 -28.85 3.85 12.79
C VAL A 344 -27.95 4.21 13.97
N GLU A 345 -27.68 3.26 14.87
CA GLU A 345 -26.67 3.44 15.91
C GLU A 345 -25.27 3.65 15.33
N ALA A 346 -24.87 2.83 14.34
CA ALA A 346 -23.59 2.97 13.66
C ALA A 346 -23.45 4.32 12.92
N ILE A 347 -24.47 4.72 12.16
CA ILE A 347 -24.52 6.01 11.45
C ILE A 347 -24.50 7.17 12.44
N HIS A 348 -25.23 7.08 13.56
CA HIS A 348 -25.20 8.12 14.59
C HIS A 348 -23.81 8.26 15.22
N ASN A 349 -23.15 7.15 15.58
CA ASN A 349 -21.79 7.18 16.13
C ASN A 349 -20.78 7.81 15.14
N ALA A 350 -21.00 7.60 13.84
CA ALA A 350 -20.19 8.18 12.78
C ALA A 350 -20.34 9.69 12.59
N THR A 351 -21.38 10.33 13.15
CA THR A 351 -21.60 11.80 13.03
C THR A 351 -20.45 12.65 13.57
N THR A 352 -19.57 12.07 14.39
CA THR A 352 -18.35 12.73 14.90
C THR A 352 -17.29 12.96 13.83
N ASN A 353 -17.22 12.10 12.82
CA ASN A 353 -16.30 12.19 11.69
C ASN A 353 -16.94 11.50 10.47
N LEU A 354 -17.81 12.26 9.80
CA LEU A 354 -18.58 11.79 8.65
C LEU A 354 -17.71 11.49 7.43
N ASP A 355 -16.65 12.28 7.22
CA ASP A 355 -15.74 12.12 6.08
C ASP A 355 -15.00 10.78 6.15
N ASP A 356 -14.48 10.40 7.32
CA ASP A 356 -13.83 9.10 7.50
C ASP A 356 -14.83 7.95 7.39
N TRP A 357 -16.05 8.12 7.91
CA TRP A 357 -17.06 7.07 7.82
C TRP A 357 -17.56 6.85 6.40
N ILE A 358 -17.87 7.91 5.65
CA ILE A 358 -18.31 7.79 4.26
C ILE A 358 -17.17 7.23 3.39
N ALA A 359 -15.92 7.60 3.67
CA ALA A 359 -14.74 7.02 3.00
C ALA A 359 -14.57 5.52 3.32
N ARG A 360 -14.80 5.09 4.58
CA ARG A 360 -14.76 3.66 4.95
C ARG A 360 -15.86 2.86 4.26
N LEU A 361 -17.08 3.38 4.23
CA LEU A 361 -18.20 2.76 3.53
C LEU A 361 -17.91 2.63 2.03
N ALA A 362 -17.44 3.71 1.40
CA ALA A 362 -17.05 3.74 0.00
C ALA A 362 -15.88 2.77 -0.30
N LEU A 363 -14.88 2.68 0.58
CA LEU A 363 -13.76 1.74 0.44
C LEU A 363 -14.22 0.28 0.54
N SER A 364 -15.12 -0.04 1.47
CA SER A 364 -15.67 -1.39 1.60
C SER A 364 -16.40 -1.85 0.33
N MET A 365 -17.26 -0.98 -0.21
CA MET A 365 -17.97 -1.24 -1.46
C MET A 365 -17.01 -1.32 -2.65
N THR A 366 -15.99 -0.47 -2.69
CA THR A 366 -14.93 -0.52 -3.71
C THR A 366 -14.18 -1.85 -3.66
N ASN A 367 -13.89 -2.35 -2.47
CA ASN A 367 -13.24 -3.65 -2.32
C ASN A 367 -14.13 -4.79 -2.87
N ASP A 368 -15.42 -4.83 -2.53
CA ASP A 368 -16.33 -5.83 -3.12
C ASP A 368 -16.40 -5.72 -4.64
N ILE A 369 -16.55 -4.50 -5.19
CA ILE A 369 -16.58 -4.28 -6.64
C ILE A 369 -15.31 -4.81 -7.32
N ARG A 370 -14.13 -4.56 -6.74
CA ARG A 370 -12.85 -5.04 -7.28
C ARG A 370 -12.70 -6.56 -7.24
N GLN A 371 -13.41 -7.25 -6.34
CA GLN A 371 -13.36 -8.70 -6.20
C GLN A 371 -14.46 -9.41 -7.00
N SER A 372 -15.66 -8.84 -7.05
CA SER A 372 -16.84 -9.43 -7.69
C SER A 372 -17.09 -8.92 -9.10
N GLY A 373 -16.41 -7.84 -9.51
CA GLY A 373 -16.56 -7.21 -10.81
C GLY A 373 -15.91 -7.99 -11.94
N GLY A 374 -16.40 -7.74 -13.16
CA GLY A 374 -15.88 -8.32 -14.40
C GLY A 374 -14.69 -7.53 -14.96
N GLN A 375 -13.85 -8.23 -15.71
CA GLN A 375 -12.76 -7.70 -16.52
C GLN A 375 -12.83 -8.34 -17.90
N ASP A 376 -12.41 -7.64 -18.95
CA ASP A 376 -12.23 -8.25 -20.27
C ASP A 376 -11.09 -9.28 -20.22
N THR A 377 -11.43 -10.52 -20.59
CA THR A 377 -10.51 -11.67 -20.53
C THR A 377 -9.34 -11.54 -21.50
N ASN A 378 -9.47 -10.75 -22.58
CA ASN A 378 -8.40 -10.52 -23.54
C ASN A 378 -7.27 -9.66 -22.97
N ILE A 379 -7.58 -8.81 -22.00
CA ILE A 379 -6.66 -7.87 -21.34
C ILE A 379 -6.47 -8.19 -19.85
N MET A 380 -6.71 -9.45 -19.47
CA MET A 380 -6.63 -9.90 -18.07
C MET A 380 -5.25 -9.66 -17.43
N PHE A 381 -4.16 -9.73 -18.22
CA PHE A 381 -2.78 -9.48 -17.75
C PHE A 381 -2.36 -8.01 -17.82
N GLU A 382 -3.26 -7.12 -18.25
CA GLU A 382 -3.00 -5.70 -18.23
C GLU A 382 -2.80 -5.23 -16.78
N TYR A 383 -1.82 -4.34 -16.58
CA TYR A 383 -1.34 -3.90 -15.26
C TYR A 383 -0.64 -4.98 -14.41
N SER A 384 -0.12 -6.05 -15.03
CA SER A 384 0.81 -6.95 -14.34
C SER A 384 2.01 -6.18 -13.78
N GLY A 385 2.43 -6.54 -12.58
CA GLY A 385 3.57 -5.93 -11.91
C GLY A 385 4.89 -6.60 -12.26
N ILE A 386 5.95 -6.04 -11.70
CA ILE A 386 7.31 -6.58 -11.76
C ILE A 386 7.72 -6.98 -10.35
N ALA A 387 8.13 -8.24 -10.19
CA ALA A 387 8.73 -8.71 -8.95
C ALA A 387 10.25 -8.49 -9.00
N TYR A 388 10.84 -8.07 -7.89
CA TYR A 388 12.27 -7.81 -7.76
C TYR A 388 12.91 -8.79 -6.77
N ILE A 389 14.15 -9.18 -7.05
CA ILE A 389 15.03 -9.87 -6.13
C ILE A 389 16.28 -9.03 -5.87
N MET A 390 16.83 -9.13 -4.67
CA MET A 390 18.13 -8.54 -4.36
C MET A 390 19.20 -9.47 -4.92
N ALA A 391 19.94 -9.01 -5.92
CA ALA A 391 21.07 -9.75 -6.49
C ALA A 391 22.39 -9.15 -5.97
N PRO A 392 23.35 -9.98 -5.54
CA PRO A 392 24.65 -9.50 -5.13
C PRO A 392 25.42 -9.02 -6.37
N HIS A 393 25.81 -7.75 -6.37
CA HIS A 393 26.69 -7.15 -7.35
C HIS A 393 28.05 -6.91 -6.72
N VAL A 394 29.11 -7.38 -7.40
CA VAL A 394 30.48 -7.20 -6.91
C VAL A 394 30.97 -5.84 -7.36
N ARG A 395 31.17 -4.93 -6.41
CA ARG A 395 31.80 -3.64 -6.64
C ARG A 395 33.26 -3.71 -6.24
N VAL A 396 34.13 -3.39 -7.19
CA VAL A 396 35.57 -3.23 -6.94
C VAL A 396 35.80 -1.74 -6.68
N ASN A 397 36.26 -1.38 -5.48
CA ASN A 397 36.55 0.00 -5.10
C ASN A 397 37.89 0.49 -5.64
#